data_AF-A0A2D6XFF0-F1
#
_entry.id   AF-A0A2D6XFF0-F1
#
_cell.length_a   1.000
_cell.length_b   1.000
_cell.length_c   1.000
_cell.angle_alpha   90.00
_cell.angle_beta   90.00
_cell.angle_gamma   90.00
#
_symmetry.space_group_name_H-M   'P 1'
#
loop_
_entity.id
_entity.type
_entity.pdbx_description
1 polymer ?
#
loop_
_entity_poly.entity_id
_entity_poly.type
_entity_poly.pdbx_seq_one_letter_code
_entity_poly.pdbx_strand_id
1 'polypeptide(L)'
;MKSTYNKKVADKILNSLAGGKTLLEIQKKGMPSRWTLYRWFVNNPEFEKLFRLAQECNADNKIEAVMHRIETCQDTKQAKLLDVLFKSTSWYVSKINSKYKDRVDVSVSHTLDISPALNKALDRLSALSIPAPAATIEAEAVVT
;
A
#
# COMPACT_ATOMS: atom_id res chain seq x y z
N MET A 1 -2.55 -9.70 35.85
CA MET A 1 -1.39 -9.01 36.44
C MET A 1 -1.14 -7.71 35.65
N LYS A 2 -1.27 -6.52 36.28
CA LYS A 2 -0.96 -5.23 35.63
C LYS A 2 0.56 -5.13 35.54
N SER A 3 1.13 -5.30 34.35
CA SER A 3 2.57 -5.04 34.14
C SER A 3 2.76 -3.54 33.92
N THR A 4 3.39 -2.89 34.90
CA THR A 4 3.81 -1.49 34.82
C THR A 4 4.74 -1.29 33.62
N TYR A 5 4.59 -0.17 32.93
CA TYR A 5 5.47 0.18 31.81
C TYR A 5 6.93 0.18 32.25
N ASN A 6 7.78 -0.47 31.45
CA ASN A 6 9.22 -0.52 31.69
C ASN A 6 9.95 -0.20 30.39
N LYS A 7 10.63 0.95 30.36
CA LYS A 7 11.35 1.43 29.18
C LYS A 7 12.42 0.45 28.67
N LYS A 8 13.20 -0.18 29.56
CA LYS A 8 14.23 -1.17 29.16
C LYS A 8 13.60 -2.39 28.47
N VAL A 9 12.41 -2.80 28.91
CA VAL A 9 11.67 -3.91 28.28
C VAL A 9 11.08 -3.45 26.95
N ALA A 10 10.50 -2.25 26.90
CA ALA A 10 10.01 -1.63 25.68
C ALA A 10 11.11 -1.54 24.60
N ASP A 11 12.28 -1.01 24.93
CA ASP A 11 13.40 -0.86 23.99
C ASP A 11 13.88 -2.23 23.47
N LYS A 12 13.94 -3.27 24.33
CA LYS A 12 14.27 -4.64 23.90
C LYS A 12 13.25 -5.21 22.92
N ILE A 13 11.96 -4.91 23.12
CA ILE A 13 10.89 -5.34 22.23
C ILE A 13 11.02 -4.63 20.89
N LEU A 14 11.25 -3.31 20.88
CA LEU A 14 11.45 -2.52 19.67
C LEU A 14 12.64 -3.05 18.85
N ASN A 15 13.80 -3.23 19.49
CA ASN A 15 15.00 -3.74 18.81
C ASN A 15 14.79 -5.16 18.25
N SER A 16 14.11 -6.02 19.01
CA SER A 16 13.83 -7.39 18.56
C SER A 16 12.85 -7.42 17.39
N LEU A 17 11.82 -6.57 17.43
CA LEU A 17 10.81 -6.45 16.39
C LEU A 17 11.43 -5.87 15.11
N ALA A 18 12.16 -4.78 15.24
CA ALA A 18 12.88 -4.15 14.14
C ALA A 18 13.84 -5.15 13.47
N GLY A 19 14.52 -6.01 14.26
CA GLY A 19 15.38 -7.08 13.76
C GLY A 19 14.68 -8.32 13.19
N GLY A 20 13.40 -8.24 12.81
CA GLY A 20 12.71 -9.30 12.06
C GLY A 20 11.91 -10.30 12.90
N LYS A 21 11.99 -10.24 14.24
CA LYS A 21 11.28 -11.21 15.11
C LYS A 21 9.80 -10.90 15.16
N THR A 22 8.99 -11.94 15.32
CA THR A 22 7.55 -11.82 15.56
C THR A 22 7.28 -11.54 17.04
N LEU A 23 6.14 -10.91 17.34
CA LEU A 23 5.70 -10.75 18.74
C LEU A 23 5.59 -12.08 19.49
N LEU A 24 5.22 -13.16 18.79
CA LEU A 24 5.13 -14.50 19.38
C LEU A 24 6.49 -14.99 19.87
N GLU A 25 7.54 -14.81 19.06
CA GLU A 25 8.91 -15.17 19.44
C GLU A 25 9.44 -14.30 20.57
N ILE A 26 9.10 -13.00 20.55
CA ILE A 26 9.47 -12.07 21.63
C ILE A 26 8.81 -12.51 22.95
N GLN A 27 7.52 -12.86 22.92
CA GLN A 27 6.76 -13.29 24.10
C GLN A 27 7.30 -14.55 24.76
N LYS A 28 7.76 -15.53 23.97
CA LYS A 28 8.36 -16.77 24.49
C LYS A 28 9.55 -16.52 25.43
N LYS A 29 10.19 -15.34 25.38
CA LYS A 29 11.31 -14.95 26.25
C LYS A 29 10.88 -14.32 27.58
N GLY A 30 9.67 -14.61 28.06
CA GLY A 30 9.12 -14.01 29.28
C GLY A 30 8.77 -12.53 29.11
N MET A 31 8.55 -12.07 27.88
CA MET A 31 8.19 -10.69 27.57
C MET A 31 6.67 -10.46 27.74
N PRO A 32 6.22 -9.20 27.90
CA PRO A 32 4.82 -8.87 28.09
C PRO A 32 3.88 -9.43 27.01
N SER A 33 2.66 -9.79 27.41
CA SER A 33 1.62 -10.23 26.49
C SER A 33 1.17 -9.09 25.55
N ARG A 34 0.45 -9.44 24.47
CA ARG A 34 -0.06 -8.46 23.50
C ARG A 34 -0.96 -7.44 24.19
N TRP A 35 -1.79 -7.92 25.12
CA TRP A 35 -2.67 -7.08 25.92
C TRP A 35 -1.92 -6.03 26.74
N THR A 36 -0.79 -6.42 27.36
CA THR A 36 0.06 -5.48 28.09
C THR A 36 0.65 -4.42 27.16
N LEU A 37 1.10 -4.81 25.96
CA LEU A 37 1.62 -3.85 24.98
C LEU A 37 0.56 -2.83 24.55
N TYR A 38 -0.66 -3.28 24.24
CA TYR A 38 -1.75 -2.36 23.92
C TYR A 38 -2.05 -1.38 25.05
N ARG A 39 -2.00 -1.84 26.31
CA ARG A 39 -2.12 -0.94 27.46
C ARG A 39 -0.97 0.06 27.54
N TRP A 40 0.25 -0.36 27.19
CA TRP A 40 1.39 0.55 27.17
C TRP A 40 1.24 1.61 26.08
N PHE A 41 0.67 1.29 24.91
CA PHE A 41 0.38 2.26 23.85
C PHE A 41 -0.59 3.34 24.33
N VAL A 42 -1.70 2.96 24.97
CA VAL A 42 -2.70 3.91 25.50
C VAL A 42 -2.08 4.90 26.47
N ASN A 43 -1.15 4.45 27.32
CA ASN A 43 -0.54 5.30 28.34
C ASN A 43 0.75 6.00 27.86
N ASN A 44 1.34 5.59 26.73
CA ASN A 44 2.62 6.11 26.23
C ASN A 44 2.58 6.20 24.69
N PRO A 45 2.00 7.28 24.12
CA PRO A 45 1.89 7.45 22.67
C PRO A 45 3.24 7.43 21.92
N GLU A 46 4.31 7.92 22.54
CA GLU A 46 5.66 7.86 21.96
C GLU A 46 6.15 6.42 21.78
N PHE A 47 5.81 5.52 22.71
CA PHE A 47 6.15 4.10 22.55
C PHE A 47 5.36 3.46 21.41
N GLU A 48 4.09 3.85 21.21
CA GLU A 48 3.29 3.38 20.07
C GLU A 48 3.91 3.81 18.73
N LYS A 49 4.34 5.07 18.62
CA LYS A 49 5.00 5.57 17.40
C LYS A 49 6.27 4.79 17.09
N LEU A 50 7.16 4.63 18.07
CA LEU A 50 8.38 3.85 17.91
C LEU A 50 8.09 2.39 17.58
N PHE A 51 7.02 1.82 18.13
CA PHE A 51 6.59 0.47 17.83
C PHE A 51 6.12 0.32 16.39
N ARG A 52 5.36 1.28 15.86
CA ARG A 52 4.96 1.31 14.44
C ARG A 52 6.18 1.39 13.51
N LEU A 53 7.16 2.26 13.84
CA LEU A 53 8.42 2.32 13.10
C LEU A 53 9.16 0.97 13.11
N ALA A 54 9.25 0.32 14.28
CA ALA A 54 9.85 -1.00 14.38
C ALA A 54 9.08 -2.08 13.59
N GLN A 55 7.75 -1.95 13.45
CA GLN A 55 6.96 -2.82 12.57
C GLN A 55 7.26 -2.58 11.09
N GLU A 56 7.50 -1.34 10.68
CA GLU A 56 7.93 -1.01 9.31
C GLU A 56 9.29 -1.63 9.01
N CYS A 57 10.28 -1.47 9.89
CA CYS A 57 11.59 -2.13 9.73
C CYS A 57 11.48 -3.66 9.70
N ASN A 58 10.57 -4.25 10.50
CA ASN A 58 10.31 -5.68 10.46
C ASN A 58 9.71 -6.12 9.12
N ALA A 59 8.83 -5.29 8.55
CA ALA A 59 8.23 -5.55 7.25
C ALA A 59 9.28 -5.61 6.14
N ASP A 60 10.24 -4.68 6.16
CA ASP A 60 11.40 -4.66 5.25
C ASP A 60 12.23 -5.94 5.42
N ASN A 61 12.58 -6.31 6.67
CA ASN A 61 13.33 -7.54 6.94
C ASN A 61 12.60 -8.81 6.49
N LYS A 62 11.28 -8.86 6.60
CA LYS A 62 10.49 -10.03 6.19
C LYS A 62 10.49 -10.22 4.68
N ILE A 63 10.32 -9.14 3.92
CA ILE A 63 10.32 -9.25 2.46
C ILE A 63 11.73 -9.62 1.96
N GLU A 64 12.77 -8.98 2.49
CA GLU A 64 14.17 -9.30 2.14
C GLU A 64 14.53 -10.76 2.47
N ALA A 65 14.14 -11.25 3.65
CA ALA A 65 14.41 -12.64 4.04
C ALA A 65 13.72 -13.66 3.11
N VAL A 66 12.50 -13.37 2.66
CA VAL A 66 11.79 -14.24 1.71
C VAL A 66 12.43 -14.17 0.33
N MET A 67 12.78 -12.98 -0.15
CA MET A 67 13.46 -12.80 -1.44
C MET A 67 14.81 -13.53 -1.47
N HIS A 68 15.63 -13.35 -0.44
CA HIS A 68 16.89 -14.08 -0.29
C HIS A 68 16.66 -15.59 -0.30
N ARG A 69 15.63 -16.10 0.38
CA ARG A 69 15.30 -17.53 0.37
C ARG A 69 14.88 -18.02 -1.01
N ILE A 70 14.16 -17.22 -1.79
CA ILE A 70 13.79 -17.56 -3.17
C ILE A 70 15.04 -17.66 -4.05
N GLU A 71 15.92 -16.67 -3.99
CA GLU A 71 17.13 -16.58 -4.82
C GLU A 71 18.13 -17.70 -4.51
N THR A 72 18.23 -18.10 -3.25
CA THR A 72 19.22 -19.10 -2.80
C THR A 72 18.69 -20.54 -2.81
N CYS A 73 17.38 -20.76 -3.00
CA CYS A 73 16.82 -22.11 -2.96
C CYS A 73 17.15 -22.87 -4.25
N GLN A 74 17.91 -23.96 -4.11
CA GLN A 74 18.25 -24.86 -5.22
C GLN A 74 17.21 -25.98 -5.44
N ASP A 75 16.36 -26.23 -4.44
CA ASP A 75 15.38 -27.32 -4.47
C ASP A 75 14.07 -26.89 -5.13
N THR A 76 13.85 -27.33 -6.36
CA THR A 76 12.64 -27.03 -7.15
C THR A 76 11.36 -27.56 -6.49
N LYS A 77 11.42 -28.56 -5.60
CA LYS A 77 10.24 -29.05 -4.88
C LYS A 77 9.69 -28.01 -3.90
N GLN A 78 10.51 -27.05 -3.47
CA GLN A 78 10.09 -25.98 -2.55
C GLN A 78 9.46 -24.77 -3.27
N ALA A 79 9.47 -24.73 -4.61
CA ALA A 79 9.00 -23.57 -5.37
C ALA A 79 7.58 -23.13 -4.98
N LYS A 80 6.66 -24.08 -4.80
CA LYS A 80 5.27 -23.78 -4.38
C LYS A 80 5.19 -23.18 -2.98
N LEU A 81 5.98 -23.72 -2.04
CA LEU A 81 6.04 -23.19 -0.67
C LEU A 81 6.58 -21.76 -0.67
N LEU A 82 7.63 -21.51 -1.45
CA LEU A 82 8.25 -20.18 -1.55
C LEU A 82 7.31 -19.15 -2.18
N ASP A 83 6.57 -19.52 -3.22
CA ASP A 83 5.54 -18.67 -3.84
C ASP A 83 4.44 -18.30 -2.82
N VAL A 84 3.95 -19.27 -2.04
CA VAL A 84 2.95 -19.02 -0.98
C VAL A 84 3.52 -18.11 0.10
N LEU A 85 4.77 -18.32 0.52
CA LEU A 85 5.44 -17.47 1.51
C LEU A 85 5.61 -16.04 1.02
N PHE A 86 6.01 -15.86 -0.25
CA PHE A 86 6.13 -14.54 -0.86
C PHE A 86 4.79 -13.82 -0.92
N LYS A 87 3.76 -14.46 -1.48
CA LYS A 87 2.43 -13.86 -1.59
C LYS A 87 1.84 -13.48 -0.24
N SER A 88 1.91 -14.37 0.75
CA SER A 88 1.41 -14.10 2.10
C SER A 88 2.20 -12.99 2.80
N THR A 89 3.52 -12.95 2.63
CA THR A 89 4.38 -11.91 3.20
C THR A 89 4.13 -10.56 2.54
N SER A 90 4.07 -10.51 1.21
CA SER A 90 3.78 -9.30 0.43
C SER A 90 2.42 -8.71 0.82
N TRP A 91 1.37 -9.54 0.89
CA TRP A 91 0.05 -9.10 1.36
C TRP A 91 0.13 -8.52 2.78
N TYR A 92 0.76 -9.21 3.72
CA TYR A 92 0.89 -8.74 5.10
C TYR A 92 1.65 -7.41 5.20
N VAL A 93 2.78 -7.30 4.50
CA VAL A 93 3.62 -6.10 4.48
C VAL A 93 2.86 -4.91 3.86
N SER A 94 2.07 -5.12 2.80
CA SER A 94 1.22 -4.08 2.19
C SER A 94 0.18 -3.48 3.14
N LYS A 95 -0.25 -4.23 4.17
CA LYS A 95 -1.19 -3.75 5.19
C LYS A 95 -0.53 -2.89 6.25
N ILE A 96 0.76 -3.11 6.50
CA ILE A 96 1.51 -2.42 7.55
C ILE A 96 2.19 -1.17 7.00
N ASN A 97 2.81 -1.28 5.83
CA ASN A 97 3.62 -0.21 5.26
C ASN A 97 3.07 0.19 3.87
N SER A 98 2.66 1.45 3.75
CA SER A 98 2.10 2.00 2.50
C SER A 98 3.08 1.97 1.33
N LYS A 99 4.40 1.89 1.59
CA LYS A 99 5.44 1.70 0.57
C LYS A 99 5.20 0.48 -0.31
N TYR A 100 4.62 -0.59 0.26
CA TYR A 100 4.42 -1.89 -0.40
C TYR A 100 2.97 -2.11 -0.84
N LYS A 101 2.13 -1.06 -0.81
CA LYS A 101 0.80 -1.13 -1.41
C LYS A 101 0.92 -1.18 -2.92
N ASP A 102 0.06 -2.00 -3.52
CA ASP A 102 -0.07 -2.04 -4.97
C ASP A 102 -0.48 -0.67 -5.51
N ARG A 103 0.12 -0.27 -6.62
CA ARG A 103 -0.12 1.03 -7.27
C ARG A 103 -0.70 0.75 -8.63
N VAL A 104 -1.99 1.04 -8.78
CA VAL A 104 -2.69 0.95 -10.05
C VAL A 104 -2.74 2.35 -10.66
N ASP A 105 -2.11 2.50 -11.83
CA ASP A 105 -2.33 3.67 -12.67
C ASP A 105 -3.58 3.41 -13.52
N VAL A 106 -4.56 4.32 -13.44
CA VAL A 106 -5.83 4.18 -14.17
C VAL A 106 -5.98 5.35 -15.12
N SER A 107 -5.60 5.14 -16.37
CA SER A 107 -5.90 6.07 -17.46
C SER A 107 -7.35 5.90 -17.91
N VAL A 108 -8.23 6.85 -17.57
CA VAL A 108 -9.61 6.87 -18.07
C VAL A 108 -9.67 7.77 -19.30
N SER A 109 -9.69 7.15 -20.49
CA SER A 109 -9.99 7.85 -21.73
C SER A 109 -11.50 7.87 -21.93
N HIS A 110 -12.11 9.05 -21.77
CA HIS A 110 -13.53 9.25 -22.04
C HIS A 110 -13.71 10.18 -23.24
N THR A 111 -14.41 9.72 -24.26
CA THR A 111 -14.80 10.57 -25.39
C THR A 111 -15.91 11.50 -24.94
N LEU A 112 -15.63 12.80 -24.90
CA LEU A 112 -16.63 13.80 -24.58
C LEU A 112 -17.47 14.12 -25.82
N ASP A 113 -18.79 13.89 -25.72
CA ASP A 113 -19.72 14.36 -26.73
C ASP A 113 -19.89 15.89 -26.63
N ILE A 114 -19.36 16.60 -27.63
CA ILE A 114 -19.44 18.06 -27.72
C ILE A 114 -20.69 18.55 -28.47
N SER A 115 -21.50 17.66 -29.02
CA SER A 115 -22.71 17.99 -29.78
C SER A 115 -23.68 18.92 -29.01
N PRO A 116 -23.91 18.73 -27.69
CA PRO A 116 -24.79 19.62 -26.93
C PRO A 116 -24.25 21.06 -26.83
N ALA A 117 -22.94 21.21 -26.67
CA ALA A 117 -22.28 22.51 -26.61
C ALA A 117 -22.29 23.19 -27.99
N LEU A 118 -22.08 22.43 -29.05
CA LEU A 118 -22.15 22.88 -30.44
C LEU A 118 -23.55 23.39 -30.80
N ASN A 119 -24.59 22.60 -30.51
CA ASN A 119 -25.98 22.98 -30.81
C ASN A 119 -26.37 24.27 -30.09
N LYS A 120 -25.99 24.40 -28.81
CA LYS A 120 -26.26 25.62 -28.04
C LYS A 120 -25.47 26.84 -28.53
N ALA A 121 -24.33 26.65 -29.20
CA ALA A 121 -23.60 27.73 -29.85
C ALA A 121 -24.30 28.16 -31.15
N LEU A 122 -24.80 27.20 -31.93
CA LEU A 122 -25.57 27.45 -33.15
C LEU A 122 -26.88 28.21 -32.84
N ASP A 123 -27.61 27.83 -31.79
CA ASP A 123 -28.81 28.53 -31.34
C ASP A 123 -28.55 30.01 -30.98
N ARG A 124 -27.38 30.31 -30.43
CA ARG A 124 -26.98 31.68 -30.08
C ARG A 124 -26.59 32.49 -31.31
N LEU A 125 -25.93 31.86 -32.29
CA LEU A 125 -25.55 32.53 -33.54
C LEU A 125 -26.77 32.89 -34.39
N SER A 126 -27.75 31.98 -34.47
CA SER A 126 -29.00 32.24 -35.18
C SER A 126 -29.80 33.39 -34.54
N ALA A 127 -29.83 33.47 -33.21
CA ALA A 127 -30.44 34.58 -32.48
C ALA A 127 -29.77 35.96 -32.75
N LEU A 128 -28.51 35.96 -33.18
CA LEU A 128 -27.75 37.17 -33.54
C LEU A 128 -27.84 37.50 -35.05
N SER A 129 -28.65 36.78 -35.83
CA SER A 129 -28.74 36.92 -37.29
C SER A 129 -27.42 36.67 -38.03
N ILE A 130 -26.46 36.01 -37.38
CA ILE A 130 -25.17 35.67 -37.98
C ILE A 130 -25.35 34.32 -38.69
N PRO A 131 -25.12 34.22 -40.01
CA PRO A 131 -25.24 32.96 -40.71
C PRO A 131 -24.27 31.92 -40.14
N ALA A 132 -24.72 30.68 -39.99
CA ALA A 132 -23.90 29.60 -39.49
C ALA A 132 -22.67 29.41 -40.38
N PRO A 133 -21.48 29.13 -39.81
CA PRO A 133 -20.30 28.84 -40.61
C PRO A 133 -20.57 27.62 -41.50
N ALA A 134 -20.25 27.73 -42.79
CA ALA A 134 -20.37 26.62 -43.73
C ALA A 134 -19.55 25.44 -43.20
N ALA A 135 -20.21 24.29 -43.01
CA ALA A 135 -19.57 23.10 -42.47
C ALA A 135 -18.50 22.60 -43.44
N THR A 136 -17.24 22.94 -43.19
CA THR A 136 -16.08 22.28 -43.78
C THR A 136 -15.40 21.52 -42.64
N ILE A 137 -15.89 20.31 -42.38
CA ILE A 137 -15.14 19.33 -41.59
C ILE A 137 -14.89 18.17 -42.54
N GLU A 138 -13.75 18.22 -43.22
CA GLU A 138 -13.20 17.03 -43.87
C GLU A 138 -12.89 16.04 -42.75
N ALA A 139 -13.68 14.98 -42.66
CA ALA A 139 -13.40 13.87 -41.78
C ALA A 139 -12.16 13.15 -42.34
N GLU A 140 -10.98 13.45 -41.81
CA GLU A 140 -9.78 12.65 -42.05
C GLU A 140 -10.02 11.25 -41.50
N ALA A 141 -10.14 10.30 -42.42
CA ALA A 141 -10.31 8.89 -42.12
C ALA A 141 -9.10 8.41 -41.31
N VAL A 142 -9.36 7.88 -40.12
CA VAL A 142 -8.36 7.15 -39.32
C VAL A 142 -7.97 5.90 -40.12
N VAL A 143 -6.77 5.92 -40.68
CA VAL A 143 -6.16 4.80 -41.40
C VAL A 143 -5.86 3.69 -40.39
N THR A 144 -6.40 2.51 -40.67
CA THR A 144 -6.18 1.22 -39.98
C THR A 144 -4.76 0.72 -40.09
#